data_AF-A0A0F9TZF4-F1
#
_entry.id   AF-A0A0F9TZF4-F1
#
_cell.length_a   1.000
_cell.length_b   1.000
_cell.length_c   1.000
_cell.angle_alpha   90.00
_cell.angle_beta   90.00
_cell.angle_gamma   90.00
#
_symmetry.space_group_name_H-M   'P 1'
#
loop_
_entity.id
_entity.type
_entity.pdbx_description
1 polymer ?
#
loop_
_entity_poly.entity_id
_entity_poly.type
_entity_poly.pdbx_seq_one_letter_code
_entity_poly.pdbx_strand_id
1 'polypeptide(L)'
;MSPAEDLATNTINLLTLGILPSNLGLLTLAVGETLIGLFLILNWKPKIVIYVAITHIIFTFSPLFLLPEEIFGKGELIFTLAGQYIFKNIIILSALLSLKIDLDIKLKKNTIDISPDKLISIQNQQKQF
;
A
#
# COMPACT_ATOMS: atom_id res chain seq x y z
N MET A 1 -0.49 -1.96 -26.20
CA MET A 1 -0.68 -1.55 -24.81
C MET A 1 -1.22 -2.74 -24.05
N SER A 2 -0.83 -2.90 -22.79
CA SER A 2 -1.38 -3.99 -21.97
C SER A 2 -2.81 -3.64 -21.54
N PRO A 3 -3.73 -4.60 -21.34
CA PRO A 3 -5.09 -4.30 -20.89
C PRO A 3 -5.16 -3.52 -19.56
N ALA A 4 -4.15 -3.67 -18.69
CA ALA A 4 -4.05 -2.88 -17.45
C ALA A 4 -3.63 -1.42 -17.72
N GLU A 5 -2.75 -1.21 -18.70
CA GLU A 5 -2.25 0.12 -19.06
C GLU A 5 -3.35 0.97 -19.71
N ASP A 6 -4.19 0.36 -20.57
CA ASP A 6 -5.36 1.01 -21.15
C ASP A 6 -6.37 1.40 -20.06
N LEU A 7 -6.64 0.48 -19.11
CA LEU A 7 -7.52 0.75 -17.97
C LEU A 7 -7.00 1.89 -17.07
N ALA A 8 -5.70 1.89 -16.77
CA ALA A 8 -5.06 2.94 -15.97
C ALA A 8 -5.10 4.29 -16.70
N THR A 9 -4.81 4.31 -18.00
CA THR A 9 -4.86 5.50 -18.84
C THR A 9 -6.27 6.13 -18.84
N ASN A 10 -7.30 5.31 -19.05
CA ASN A 10 -8.69 5.78 -19.05
C ASN A 10 -9.12 6.28 -17.66
N THR A 11 -8.67 5.61 -16.60
CA THR A 11 -8.96 6.03 -15.22
C THR A 11 -8.30 7.37 -14.91
N ILE A 12 -7.03 7.55 -15.27
CA ILE A 12 -6.30 8.81 -15.09
C ILE A 12 -7.00 9.95 -15.84
N ASN A 13 -7.39 9.69 -17.09
CA ASN A 13 -8.09 10.67 -17.92
C ASN A 13 -9.39 11.14 -17.24
N LEU A 14 -10.19 10.21 -16.71
CA LEU A 14 -11.42 10.53 -15.97
C LEU A 14 -11.14 11.27 -14.65
N LEU A 15 -10.19 10.80 -13.84
CA LEU A 15 -9.85 11.42 -12.55
C LEU A 15 -9.28 12.82 -12.70
N THR A 16 -8.57 13.09 -13.79
CA THR A 16 -7.92 14.37 -14.06
C THR A 16 -8.77 15.28 -14.96
N LEU A 17 -10.00 14.87 -15.30
CA LEU A 17 -10.91 15.57 -16.21
C LEU A 17 -10.26 15.87 -17.57
N GLY A 18 -9.34 15.01 -18.02
CA GLY A 18 -8.56 15.16 -19.25
C GLY A 18 -7.52 16.28 -19.25
N ILE A 19 -7.24 16.89 -18.09
CA ILE A 19 -6.24 17.95 -17.96
C ILE A 19 -4.83 17.36 -17.94
N LEU A 20 -4.67 16.16 -17.37
CA LEU A 20 -3.36 15.50 -17.26
C LEU A 20 -3.15 14.52 -18.42
N PRO A 21 -2.04 14.65 -19.18
CA PRO A 21 -1.67 13.67 -20.18
C PRO A 21 -1.48 12.26 -19.58
N SER A 22 -2.07 11.24 -20.20
CA SER A 22 -2.08 9.88 -19.67
C SER A 22 -0.68 9.28 -19.47
N ASN A 23 0.28 9.63 -20.33
CA ASN A 23 1.68 9.24 -20.21
C ASN A 23 2.34 9.79 -18.94
N LEU A 24 2.03 11.04 -18.55
CA LEU A 24 2.51 11.63 -17.30
C LEU A 24 1.84 10.98 -16.09
N GLY A 25 0.55 10.64 -16.19
CA GLY A 25 -0.14 9.90 -15.13
C GLY A 25 0.44 8.51 -14.91
N LEU A 26 0.68 7.74 -15.98
CA LEU A 26 1.33 6.43 -15.92
C LEU A 26 2.74 6.53 -15.34
N LEU A 27 3.53 7.51 -15.77
CA LEU A 27 4.87 7.74 -15.23
C LEU A 27 4.81 8.08 -13.74
N THR A 28 3.85 8.89 -13.31
CA THR A 28 3.67 9.27 -11.90
C THR A 28 3.31 8.05 -11.05
N LEU A 29 2.41 7.18 -11.53
CA LEU A 29 2.09 5.91 -10.86
C LEU A 29 3.33 5.03 -10.74
N ALA A 30 4.04 4.78 -11.84
CA ALA A 30 5.22 3.92 -11.86
C ALA A 30 6.33 4.42 -10.92
N VAL A 31 6.60 5.74 -10.92
CA VAL A 31 7.57 6.36 -10.02
C VAL A 31 7.10 6.24 -8.56
N GLY A 32 5.82 6.51 -8.28
CA GLY A 32 5.25 6.39 -6.94
C GLY A 32 5.36 4.99 -6.37
N GLU A 33 4.96 3.98 -7.14
CA GLU A 33 5.05 2.57 -6.76
C GLU A 33 6.50 2.14 -6.52
N THR A 34 7.41 2.55 -7.41
CA THR A 34 8.84 2.22 -7.29
C THR A 34 9.44 2.84 -6.04
N LEU A 35 9.11 4.11 -5.72
CA LEU A 35 9.59 4.78 -4.52
C LEU A 35 9.03 4.15 -3.24
N ILE A 36 7.74 3.80 -3.22
CA ILE A 36 7.12 3.10 -2.08
C ILE A 36 7.84 1.76 -1.85
N GLY A 37 8.03 0.96 -2.90
CA GLY A 37 8.74 -0.32 -2.83
C GLY A 37 10.19 -0.15 -2.34
N LEU A 38 10.89 0.85 -2.87
CA LEU A 38 12.26 1.16 -2.46
C LEU A 38 12.34 1.52 -0.97
N PHE A 39 11.45 2.39 -0.47
CA PHE A 39 11.44 2.75 0.95
C PHE A 39 11.06 1.59 1.87
N LEU A 40 10.19 0.67 1.42
CA LEU A 40 9.91 -0.57 2.13
C LEU A 40 11.14 -1.47 2.22
N ILE A 41 11.89 -1.64 1.12
CA ILE A 41 13.12 -2.44 1.08
C ILE A 41 14.21 -1.82 1.97
N LEU A 42 14.37 -0.50 1.92
CA LEU A 42 15.33 0.24 2.76
C LEU A 42 14.89 0.32 4.23
N ASN A 43 13.68 -0.15 4.56
CA ASN A 43 13.08 -0.05 5.89
C ASN A 43 13.13 1.38 6.46
N TRP A 44 12.97 2.38 5.59
CA TRP A 44 13.08 3.79 5.97
C TRP A 44 11.74 4.26 6.55
N LYS A 45 11.70 4.53 7.86
CA LYS A 45 10.47 4.95 8.57
C LYS A 45 9.26 4.06 8.21
N PRO A 46 9.31 2.74 8.49
CA PRO A 46 8.37 1.75 7.97
C PRO A 46 6.91 2.07 8.30
N LYS A 47 6.62 2.68 9.45
CA LYS A 47 5.26 3.13 9.79
C LYS A 47 4.66 4.02 8.70
N ILE A 48 5.38 5.08 8.35
CA ILE A 48 4.90 6.10 7.42
C ILE A 48 4.77 5.49 6.03
N VAL A 49 5.78 4.74 5.59
CA VAL A 49 5.79 4.13 4.26
C VAL A 49 4.66 3.11 4.11
N ILE A 50 4.38 2.30 5.13
CA ILE A 50 3.26 1.35 5.11
C ILE A 50 1.92 2.09 5.00
N TYR A 51 1.72 3.18 5.76
CA TYR A 51 0.49 3.98 5.63
C TYR A 51 0.35 4.57 4.23
N VAL A 52 1.42 5.15 3.68
CA VAL A 52 1.44 5.67 2.30
C VAL A 52 1.13 4.57 1.28
N ALA A 53 1.72 3.39 1.44
CA ALA A 53 1.51 2.23 0.56
C ALA A 53 0.06 1.74 0.60
N ILE A 54 -0.54 1.64 1.79
CA ILE A 54 -1.95 1.24 1.96
C ILE A 54 -2.87 2.27 1.30
N THR A 55 -2.66 3.56 1.57
CA THR A 55 -3.45 4.63 0.95
C THR A 55 -3.32 4.58 -0.57
N HIS A 56 -2.11 4.42 -1.10
CA HIS A 56 -1.86 4.31 -2.52
C HIS A 56 -2.60 3.11 -3.14
N ILE A 57 -2.47 1.91 -2.57
CA ILE A 57 -3.17 0.71 -3.01
C ILE A 57 -4.70 0.92 -2.99
N ILE A 58 -5.26 1.58 -1.98
CA ILE A 58 -6.69 1.89 -1.94
C ILE A 58 -7.10 2.75 -3.15
N PHE A 59 -6.31 3.76 -3.51
CA PHE A 59 -6.56 4.58 -4.70
C PHE A 59 -6.47 3.79 -6.00
N THR A 60 -5.66 2.74 -6.08
CA THR A 60 -5.61 1.89 -7.30
C THR A 60 -6.92 1.14 -7.58
N PHE A 61 -7.85 1.09 -6.62
CA PHE A 61 -9.19 0.54 -6.82
C PHE A 61 -10.21 1.54 -7.39
N SER A 62 -9.84 2.81 -7.60
CA SER A 62 -10.72 3.79 -8.26
C SER A 62 -11.36 3.33 -9.58
N PRO A 63 -10.68 2.59 -10.48
CA PRO A 63 -11.30 2.08 -11.71
C PRO A 63 -12.54 1.21 -11.45
N LEU A 64 -12.63 0.53 -10.29
CA LEU A 64 -13.77 -0.31 -9.92
C LEU A 64 -15.10 0.46 -9.90
N PHE A 65 -15.03 1.73 -9.54
CA PHE A 65 -16.19 2.61 -9.42
C PHE A 65 -16.40 3.47 -10.66
N LEU A 66 -15.32 3.80 -11.38
CA LEU A 66 -15.35 4.70 -12.53
C LEU A 66 -15.55 3.97 -13.87
N LEU A 67 -14.99 2.77 -13.99
CA LEU A 67 -14.96 1.96 -15.22
C LEU A 67 -15.36 0.50 -14.93
N PRO A 68 -16.55 0.24 -14.34
CA PRO A 68 -16.97 -1.11 -13.98
C PRO A 68 -17.12 -2.03 -15.20
N GLU A 69 -17.55 -1.50 -16.35
CA GLU A 69 -17.74 -2.28 -17.58
C GLU A 69 -16.42 -2.82 -18.15
N GLU A 70 -15.32 -2.07 -17.99
CA GLU A 70 -13.98 -2.49 -18.40
C GLU A 70 -13.40 -3.59 -17.48
N ILE A 71 -13.94 -3.73 -16.27
CA ILE A 71 -13.45 -4.66 -15.23
C ILE A 71 -14.24 -5.97 -15.23
N PHE A 72 -15.57 -5.87 -15.33
CA PHE A 72 -16.47 -7.01 -15.29
C PHE A 72 -16.88 -7.49 -16.69
N GLY A 73 -16.45 -6.84 -17.77
CA GLY A 73 -16.96 -7.16 -19.10
C GLY A 73 -18.44 -6.78 -19.24
N LYS A 74 -19.07 -7.07 -20.38
CA LYS A 74 -20.42 -6.62 -20.76
C LYS A 74 -21.56 -7.26 -19.93
N GLY A 75 -21.54 -7.11 -18.61
CA GLY A 75 -22.57 -7.61 -17.69
C GLY A 75 -22.47 -9.10 -17.35
N GLU A 76 -21.46 -9.80 -17.84
CA GLU A 76 -21.12 -11.15 -17.36
C GLU A 76 -20.34 -10.97 -16.06
N LEU A 77 -20.64 -11.66 -14.96
CA LEU A 77 -19.87 -11.50 -13.70
C LEU A 77 -18.48 -12.16 -13.79
N ILE A 78 -17.71 -11.83 -14.84
CA ILE A 78 -16.42 -12.43 -15.21
C ILE A 78 -15.39 -11.31 -15.29
N PHE A 79 -14.29 -11.45 -14.54
CA PHE A 79 -13.22 -10.45 -14.59
C PHE A 79 -12.52 -10.44 -15.95
N THR A 80 -12.43 -9.26 -16.56
CA THR A 80 -11.53 -9.03 -17.70
C THR A 80 -10.07 -9.21 -17.27
N LEU A 81 -9.15 -9.30 -18.24
CA LEU A 81 -7.72 -9.37 -17.91
C LEU A 81 -7.29 -8.15 -17.06
N ALA A 82 -7.83 -6.96 -17.37
CA ALA A 82 -7.61 -5.75 -16.60
C ALA A 82 -8.22 -5.83 -15.18
N GLY A 83 -9.42 -6.37 -15.05
CA GLY A 83 -10.07 -6.64 -13.76
C GLY A 83 -9.26 -7.59 -12.87
N GLN A 84 -8.67 -8.63 -13.45
CA GLN A 84 -7.79 -9.56 -12.72
C GLN A 84 -6.54 -8.87 -12.17
N TYR A 85 -5.97 -7.91 -12.91
CA TYR A 85 -4.83 -7.13 -12.43
C TYR A 85 -5.18 -6.26 -11.23
N ILE A 86 -6.37 -5.66 -11.19
CA ILE A 86 -6.86 -4.90 -10.02
C ILE A 86 -7.07 -5.85 -8.83
N PHE A 87 -7.68 -7.02 -9.07
CA PHE A 87 -7.97 -7.96 -7.99
C PHE A 87 -6.69 -8.46 -7.30
N LYS A 88 -5.59 -8.59 -8.04
CA LYS A 88 -4.26 -8.91 -7.47
C LYS A 88 -3.82 -7.91 -6.39
N ASN A 89 -4.25 -6.64 -6.43
CA ASN A 89 -3.88 -5.64 -5.42
C ASN A 89 -4.40 -5.97 -4.02
N ILE A 90 -5.43 -6.83 -3.90
CA ILE A 90 -5.91 -7.36 -2.61
C ILE A 90 -4.81 -8.16 -1.90
N ILE A 91 -4.01 -8.92 -2.65
CA ILE A 91 -2.89 -9.69 -2.10
C ILE A 91 -1.83 -8.73 -1.53
N ILE A 92 -1.51 -7.66 -2.27
CA ILE A 92 -0.54 -6.64 -1.82
C ILE A 92 -1.07 -5.91 -0.58
N LEU A 93 -2.35 -5.52 -0.58
CA LEU A 93 -3.00 -4.90 0.58
C LEU A 93 -2.91 -5.80 1.82
N SER A 94 -3.17 -7.10 1.64
CA SER A 94 -3.10 -8.09 2.72
C SER A 94 -1.69 -8.21 3.29
N ALA A 95 -0.66 -8.23 2.44
CA ALA A 95 0.74 -8.22 2.86
C ALA A 95 1.10 -6.95 3.63
N LEU A 96 0.66 -5.77 3.17
CA LEU A 96 0.89 -4.50 3.86
C LEU A 96 0.21 -4.43 5.23
N LEU A 97 -1.01 -4.95 5.35
CA LEU A 97 -1.73 -5.03 6.62
C LEU A 97 -1.03 -5.98 7.60
N SER A 98 -0.55 -7.14 7.13
CA SER A 98 0.26 -8.03 7.95
C SER A 98 1.51 -7.32 8.47
N LEU A 99 2.25 -6.66 7.58
CA LEU A 99 3.47 -5.92 7.94
C LEU A 99 3.19 -4.80 8.95
N LYS A 100 2.04 -4.12 8.82
CA LYS A 100 1.59 -3.12 9.80
C LYS A 100 1.39 -3.73 11.19
N ILE A 101 0.71 -4.87 11.27
CA ILE A 101 0.44 -5.58 12.52
C ILE A 101 1.76 -5.99 13.19
N ASP A 102 2.68 -6.59 12.42
CA ASP A 102 4.00 -6.98 12.92
C ASP A 102 4.81 -5.78 13.46
N LEU A 103 4.75 -4.66 12.76
CA LEU A 103 5.39 -3.42 13.19
C LEU A 103 4.78 -2.91 14.49
N ASP A 104 3.45 -2.84 14.61
CA ASP A 104 2.75 -2.40 15.81
C ASP A 104 3.07 -3.30 17.02
N ILE A 105 3.15 -4.61 16.83
CA ILE A 105 3.58 -5.57 17.86
C ILE A 105 5.01 -5.28 18.30
N LYS A 106 5.95 -5.10 17.36
CA LYS A 106 7.36 -4.81 17.66
C LYS A 106 7.53 -3.54 18.48
N LEU A 107 6.76 -2.51 18.16
CA LEU A 107 6.79 -1.23 18.87
C LEU A 107 6.21 -1.34 20.27
N LYS A 108 5.07 -2.01 20.44
CA LYS A 108 4.47 -2.25 21.75
C LYS A 108 5.40 -3.05 22.65
N LYS A 109 6.06 -4.09 22.10
CA LYS A 109 7.07 -4.87 22.84
C LYS A 109 8.24 -4.00 23.31
N ASN A 110 8.77 -3.14 22.44
CA ASN A 110 9.87 -2.24 22.78
C ASN A 110 9.47 -1.25 23.90
N THR A 111 8.26 -0.67 23.84
CA THR A 111 7.76 0.22 24.90
C THR A 111 7.60 -0.49 26.25
N ILE A 112 7.10 -1.73 26.25
CA ILE A 112 6.94 -2.52 27.49
C ILE A 112 8.30 -2.88 28.09
N ASP A 113 9.30 -3.18 27.25
CA ASP A 113 10.65 -3.52 27.69
C ASP A 113 11.36 -2.33 28.36
N ILE A 114 11.08 -1.11 27.91
CA ILE A 114 11.67 0.14 28.44
C ILE A 114 10.87 0.72 29.63
N SER A 115 9.79 0.06 30.08
CA SER A 115 8.93 0.57 31.16
C SER A 115 9.72 0.87 32.45
N PRO A 116 9.46 2.00 33.16
CA PRO A 116 10.20 2.41 34.36
C PRO A 116 10.30 1.31 35.42
N ASP A 117 9.25 0.52 35.62
CA ASP A 117 9.22 -0.57 36.60
C ASP A 117 10.28 -1.64 36.30
N LYS A 118 10.54 -1.91 35.02
CA LYS A 118 11.54 -2.88 34.57
C LYS A 118 12.96 -2.29 34.66
N LEU A 119 13.10 -0.99 34.42
CA LEU A 119 14.37 -0.29 34.62
C LEU A 119 14.77 -0.26 36.10
N ILE A 120 13.80 -0.02 37.00
CA ILE A 120 14.01 0.00 38.45
C ILE A 120 14.38 -1.40 38.96
N SER A 121 13.77 -2.47 38.46
CA SER A 121 14.13 -3.83 38.86
C SER A 121 15.56 -4.23 38.42
N ILE A 122 15.99 -3.82 37.22
CA ILE A 122 17.37 -4.01 36.74
C ILE A 122 18.36 -3.22 37.61
N GLN A 123 18.06 -1.96 37.94
CA GLN A 123 18.92 -1.14 38.81
C GLN A 123 19.03 -1.71 40.23
N ASN A 124 17.93 -2.22 40.78
CA ASN A 124 17.91 -2.84 42.10
C ASN A 124 18.69 -4.16 42.14
N GLN A 125 18.68 -4.97 41.07
CA GLN A 125 19.54 -6.14 40.97
C GLN A 125 21.03 -5.78 40.94
N GLN A 126 21.43 -4.73 40.23
CA GLN A 126 22.83 -4.33 40.17
C GLN A 126 23.38 -3.73 41.47
N LYS A 127 22.52 -3.15 42.32
CA LYS A 127 22.93 -2.68 43.67
C LYS A 127 23.13 -3.79 44.71
N GLN A 128 22.74 -5.03 44.40
CA GLN A 128 22.89 -6.17 45.31
C GLN A 128 24.18 -6.99 45.07
N PHE A 129 25.04 -6.54 44.16
CA PHE A 129 26.40 -7.05 43.93
C PHE A 129 27.42 -5.95 44.25
#